data_AF-A0A2P5BNZ1-F1
#
_entry.id   AF-A0A2P5BNZ1-F1
#
_cell.length_a   1.000
_cell.length_b   1.000
_cell.length_c   1.000
_cell.angle_alpha   90.00
_cell.angle_beta   90.00
_cell.angle_gamma   90.00
#
_symmetry.space_group_name_H-M   'P 1'
#
loop_
_entity.id
_entity.type
_entity.pdbx_description
1 polymer ?
#
loop_
_entity_poly.entity_id
_entity_poly.type
_entity_poly.pdbx_seq_one_letter_code
_entity_poly.pdbx_strand_id
1 'polypeptide(L)'
;MKRHYVARPQEYLAITGLGIKDMKLAKEYYIWPLIQKCTRISVSSITCPIRVEAKSAENIPFILSAIFKMCPPIDDKIALLCYAKFVYSNKNIPNLAYDRIERIIKSEILNVAASMRKDDTFKEEAVYKIQLRLNQFGLIIYDAFFEQVIDVHTSKSWIGDSTLVSKNAKLNGAKNENQVPSNDVEGPASTTNKNLVPAQARSMYQMPVTSNNVNSTVVSVDIQCCNG
;
A
#
# COMPACT_ATOMS: atom_id res chain seq x y z
N MET A 1 20.33 35.80 17.77
CA MET A 1 21.17 34.88 16.95
C MET A 1 20.27 33.97 16.13
N LYS A 2 20.42 33.95 14.79
CA LYS A 2 19.68 33.02 13.91
C LYS A 2 20.53 31.76 13.71
N ARG A 3 19.90 30.58 13.67
CA ARG A 3 20.59 29.32 13.35
C ARG A 3 20.32 28.94 11.90
N HIS A 4 21.37 28.56 11.18
CA HIS A 4 21.27 28.09 9.80
C HIS A 4 21.00 26.58 9.79
N TYR A 5 20.00 26.14 9.03
CA TYR A 5 19.67 24.73 8.86
C TYR A 5 19.65 24.38 7.38
N VAL A 6 20.23 23.23 7.05
CA VAL A 6 20.24 22.65 5.71
C VAL A 6 19.62 21.25 5.81
N ALA A 7 18.73 20.93 4.87
CA ALA A 7 18.12 19.61 4.72
C ALA A 7 18.97 18.71 3.82
N ARG A 8 18.81 17.40 4.02
CA ARG A 8 19.43 16.39 3.14
C ARG A 8 18.78 16.35 1.75
N PRO A 9 19.40 15.67 0.77
CA PRO A 9 18.85 15.56 -0.59
C PRO A 9 17.40 15.05 -0.64
N GLN A 10 17.04 14.06 0.19
CA GLN A 10 15.68 13.52 0.29
C GLN A 10 14.87 14.08 1.47
N GLU A 11 15.29 15.20 2.05
CA GLU A 11 14.57 15.82 3.18
C GLU A 11 14.18 17.27 2.86
N TYR A 12 13.15 17.76 3.52
CA TYR A 12 12.75 19.16 3.51
C TYR A 12 12.61 19.68 4.95
N LEU A 13 12.88 20.96 5.14
CA LEU A 13 12.60 21.66 6.39
C LEU A 13 11.17 22.18 6.35
N ALA A 14 10.32 21.67 7.23
CA ALA A 14 9.00 22.21 7.52
C ALA A 14 9.09 23.22 8.67
N ILE A 15 8.80 24.48 8.36
CA ILE A 15 9.00 25.60 9.27
C ILE A 15 7.65 26.24 9.58
N THR A 16 7.39 26.47 10.87
CA THR A 16 6.18 27.12 11.40
C THR A 16 6.57 28.16 12.45
N GLY A 17 5.67 29.11 12.77
CA GLY A 17 5.90 30.13 13.80
C GLY A 17 5.60 31.55 13.31
N LEU A 18 6.00 32.56 14.11
CA LEU A 18 5.67 33.97 13.80
C LEU A 18 6.24 34.40 12.44
N GLY A 19 5.40 35.08 11.66
CA GLY A 19 5.71 35.51 10.31
C GLY A 19 5.48 34.45 9.22
N ILE A 20 5.06 33.24 9.60
CA ILE A 20 4.66 32.16 8.67
C ILE A 20 3.18 31.88 8.90
N LYS A 21 2.34 32.10 7.89
CA LYS A 21 0.87 31.99 8.03
C LYS A 21 0.39 30.56 8.29
N ASP A 22 1.10 29.56 7.76
CA ASP A 22 0.69 28.16 7.85
C ASP A 22 1.94 27.28 8.02
N MET A 23 2.54 26.81 6.93
CA MET A 23 3.80 26.07 6.95
C MET A 23 4.63 26.38 5.71
N LYS A 24 5.93 26.61 5.89
CA LYS A 24 6.88 26.82 4.80
C LYS A 24 7.80 25.62 4.65
N LEU A 25 7.97 25.17 3.41
CA LEU A 25 8.93 24.14 3.04
C LEU A 25 10.15 24.75 2.38
N ALA A 26 11.34 24.37 2.83
CA ALA A 26 12.61 24.85 2.27
C ALA A 26 13.71 23.78 2.38
N LYS A 27 14.70 23.83 1.47
CA LYS A 27 15.93 23.02 1.59
C LYS A 27 16.94 23.62 2.55
N GLU A 28 17.00 24.94 2.62
CA GLU A 28 17.82 25.69 3.56
C GLU A 28 17.03 26.86 4.15
N TYR A 29 17.25 27.16 5.42
CA TYR A 29 16.57 28.28 6.07
C TYR A 29 17.26 28.76 7.34
N TYR A 30 17.13 30.06 7.62
CA TYR A 30 17.54 30.67 8.88
C TYR A 30 16.37 30.71 9.87
N ILE A 31 16.51 30.00 10.98
CA ILE A 31 15.45 29.83 11.98
C ILE A 31 15.73 30.71 13.20
N TRP A 32 14.69 31.40 13.65
CA TRP A 32 14.69 32.16 14.90
C TRP A 32 14.35 31.24 16.07
N PRO A 33 15.29 30.96 16.99
CA PRO A 33 15.18 29.86 17.95
C PRO A 33 14.04 30.01 18.97
N LEU A 34 13.59 31.23 19.26
CA LEU A 34 12.56 31.50 20.26
C LEU A 34 11.13 31.49 19.70
N ILE A 35 10.98 31.68 18.40
CA ILE A 35 9.69 32.06 17.79
C ILE A 35 9.29 31.10 16.66
N GLN A 36 10.25 30.43 16.03
CA GLN A 36 10.03 29.53 14.90
C GLN A 36 10.40 28.09 15.27
N LYS A 37 9.57 27.15 14.82
CA LYS A 37 9.79 25.71 14.95
C LYS A 37 10.17 25.14 13.58
N CYS A 38 11.12 24.21 13.58
CA CYS A 38 11.56 23.51 12.39
C CYS A 38 11.49 22.01 12.62
N THR A 39 10.97 21.28 11.64
CA THR A 39 10.92 19.81 11.62
C THR A 39 11.46 19.33 10.29
N ARG A 40 12.27 18.27 10.30
CA ARG A 40 12.76 17.64 9.08
C ARG A 40 11.76 16.59 8.63
N ILE A 41 11.44 16.60 7.34
CA ILE A 41 10.49 15.67 6.75
C ILE A 41 11.19 14.97 5.59
N SER A 42 11.18 13.65 5.59
CA SER A 42 11.74 12.85 4.50
C SER A 42 10.71 12.65 3.40
N VAL A 43 11.13 12.76 2.14
CA VAL A 43 10.32 12.47 0.95
C VAL A 43 10.63 11.09 0.36
N SER A 44 11.37 10.25 1.08
CA SER A 44 11.65 8.88 0.66
C SER A 44 10.37 8.07 0.48
N SER A 45 10.44 7.07 -0.40
CA SER A 45 9.34 6.12 -0.59
C SER A 45 8.97 5.40 0.71
N ILE A 46 7.67 5.28 0.95
CA ILE A 46 7.08 4.46 1.99
C ILE A 46 6.55 3.19 1.35
N THR A 47 6.97 2.05 1.87
CA THR A 47 6.46 0.73 1.48
C THR A 47 5.45 0.28 2.53
N CYS A 48 4.25 -0.09 2.08
CA CYS A 48 3.15 -0.52 2.94
C CYS A 48 2.65 -1.91 2.48
N PRO A 49 3.10 -3.00 3.12
CA PRO A 49 2.52 -4.31 2.92
C PRO A 49 1.15 -4.38 3.59
N ILE A 50 0.18 -4.89 2.86
CA ILE A 50 -1.20 -5.03 3.27
C ILE A 50 -1.61 -6.50 3.10
N ARG A 51 -2.23 -7.05 4.14
CA ARG A 51 -2.89 -8.34 4.07
C ARG A 51 -4.33 -8.16 4.56
N VAL A 52 -5.29 -8.56 3.74
CA VAL A 52 -6.71 -8.52 4.07
C VAL A 52 -7.38 -9.85 3.77
N GLU A 53 -8.29 -10.24 4.64
CA GLU A 53 -9.19 -11.37 4.44
C GLU A 53 -10.51 -10.83 3.93
N ALA A 54 -10.96 -11.31 2.77
CA ALA A 54 -12.15 -10.80 2.11
C ALA A 54 -13.03 -11.94 1.59
N LYS A 55 -14.23 -11.56 1.15
CA LYS A 55 -15.17 -12.45 0.47
C LYS A 55 -15.49 -11.84 -0.88
N SER A 56 -15.44 -12.66 -1.94
CA SER A 56 -15.79 -12.25 -3.30
C SER A 56 -17.29 -12.01 -3.43
N ALA A 57 -17.73 -11.43 -4.55
CA ALA A 57 -19.14 -11.33 -4.92
C ALA A 57 -19.86 -12.71 -4.95
N GLU A 58 -19.12 -13.80 -5.19
CA GLU A 58 -19.61 -15.18 -5.15
C GLU A 58 -19.58 -15.77 -3.72
N ASN A 59 -19.31 -14.95 -2.70
CA ASN A 59 -19.14 -15.33 -1.28
C ASN A 59 -18.02 -16.35 -1.02
N ILE A 60 -17.03 -16.41 -1.93
CA ILE A 60 -15.85 -17.25 -1.77
C ILE A 60 -14.84 -16.50 -0.90
N PRO A 61 -14.39 -17.07 0.24
CA PRO A 61 -13.37 -16.46 1.08
C PRO A 61 -11.98 -16.54 0.42
N PHE A 62 -11.22 -15.46 0.49
CA PHE A 62 -9.84 -15.41 0.00
C PHE A 62 -8.99 -14.43 0.80
N ILE A 63 -7.67 -14.58 0.71
CA ILE A 63 -6.70 -13.69 1.34
C ILE A 63 -6.01 -12.90 0.24
N LEU A 64 -6.06 -11.58 0.35
CA LEU A 64 -5.37 -10.69 -0.58
C LEU A 64 -4.17 -10.05 0.11
N SER A 65 -3.00 -10.26 -0.49
CA SER A 65 -1.76 -9.59 -0.11
C SER A 65 -1.43 -8.55 -1.17
N ALA A 66 -1.08 -7.34 -0.74
CA ALA A 66 -0.68 -6.28 -1.66
C ALA A 66 0.43 -5.43 -1.04
N ILE A 67 1.40 -5.04 -1.85
CA ILE A 67 2.50 -4.16 -1.43
C ILE A 67 2.35 -2.85 -2.21
N PHE A 68 2.05 -1.77 -1.49
CA PHE A 68 1.98 -0.44 -2.07
C PHE A 68 3.27 0.31 -1.78
N LYS A 69 3.83 0.94 -2.81
CA LYS A 69 4.92 1.89 -2.63
C LYS A 69 4.45 3.28 -3.05
N MET A 70 4.64 4.22 -2.14
CA MET A 70 4.10 5.56 -2.26
C MET A 70 5.10 6.61 -1.83
N CYS A 71 5.05 7.77 -2.47
CA CYS A 71 5.88 8.91 -2.13
C CYS A 71 5.16 10.22 -2.48
N PRO A 72 5.50 11.33 -1.82
CA PRO A 72 5.05 12.64 -2.27
C PRO A 72 5.77 13.02 -3.57
N PRO A 73 5.07 13.60 -4.56
CA PRO A 73 5.71 14.12 -5.76
C PRO A 73 6.63 15.29 -5.40
N ILE A 74 7.85 15.29 -5.94
CA ILE A 74 8.84 16.33 -5.67
C ILE A 74 8.52 17.62 -6.46
N ASP A 75 7.90 17.49 -7.62
CA ASP A 75 7.60 18.61 -8.52
C ASP A 75 6.37 19.42 -8.06
N ASP A 76 5.43 18.77 -7.36
CA ASP A 76 4.23 19.42 -6.86
C ASP A 76 4.39 19.91 -5.41
N LYS A 77 4.59 21.22 -5.29
CA LYS A 77 4.71 21.91 -4.00
C LYS A 77 3.46 21.78 -3.13
N ILE A 78 2.27 21.69 -3.73
CA ILE A 78 1.00 21.61 -2.99
C ILE A 78 0.91 20.23 -2.35
N ALA A 79 1.10 19.16 -3.12
CA ALA A 79 1.14 17.80 -2.59
C ALA A 79 2.23 17.64 -1.51
N LEU A 80 3.44 18.18 -1.74
CA LEU A 80 4.50 18.14 -0.74
C LEU A 80 4.11 18.85 0.56
N LEU A 81 3.39 19.97 0.48
CA LEU A 81 2.87 20.70 1.63
C LEU A 81 1.76 19.92 2.36
N CYS A 82 0.87 19.25 1.63
CA CYS A 82 -0.14 18.35 2.20
C CYS A 82 0.53 17.19 2.95
N TYR A 83 1.54 16.56 2.37
CA TYR A 83 2.31 15.49 3.00
C TYR A 83 3.02 15.98 4.26
N ALA A 84 3.66 17.14 4.18
CA ALA A 84 4.36 17.72 5.31
C ALA A 84 3.40 18.05 6.48
N LYS A 85 2.19 18.56 6.19
CA LYS A 85 1.15 18.77 7.21
C LYS A 85 0.69 17.45 7.81
N PHE A 86 0.46 16.45 6.97
CA PHE A 86 0.05 15.12 7.39
C PHE A 86 1.07 14.49 8.35
N VAL A 87 2.36 14.49 8.01
CA VAL A 87 3.41 13.95 8.89
C VAL A 87 3.56 14.81 10.15
N TYR A 88 3.51 16.14 10.02
CA TYR A 88 3.66 17.05 11.15
C TYR A 88 2.54 16.90 12.20
N SER A 89 1.28 16.77 11.77
CA SER A 89 0.14 16.54 12.66
C SER A 89 0.26 15.25 13.47
N ASN A 90 0.97 14.25 12.92
CA ASN A 90 1.16 12.95 13.54
C ASN A 90 2.53 12.79 14.21
N LYS A 91 3.37 13.84 14.27
CA LYS A 91 4.76 13.75 14.74
C LYS A 91 4.92 13.29 16.19
N ASN A 92 3.90 13.49 17.02
CA ASN A 92 3.95 13.19 18.45
C ASN A 92 3.67 11.71 18.75
N ILE A 93 3.11 10.97 17.79
CA ILE A 93 2.75 9.57 17.95
C ILE A 93 3.52 8.79 16.88
N PRO A 94 4.46 7.92 17.28
CA PRO A 94 5.22 7.13 16.32
C PRO A 94 4.26 6.31 15.46
N ASN A 95 4.53 6.23 14.16
CA ASN A 95 3.78 5.44 13.19
C ASN A 95 2.30 5.82 12.96
N LEU A 96 1.71 6.77 13.67
CA LEU A 96 0.29 7.13 13.49
C LEU A 96 -0.06 7.55 12.06
N ALA A 97 0.85 8.26 11.39
CA ALA A 97 0.72 8.60 9.97
C ALA A 97 0.64 7.33 9.11
N TYR A 98 1.53 6.36 9.36
CA TYR A 98 1.56 5.09 8.66
C TYR A 98 0.28 4.28 8.94
N ASP A 99 -0.11 4.12 10.19
CA ASP A 99 -1.32 3.38 10.59
C ASP A 99 -2.59 3.97 9.96
N ARG A 100 -2.63 5.31 9.83
CA ARG A 100 -3.75 5.99 9.17
C ARG A 100 -3.80 5.68 7.68
N ILE A 101 -2.66 5.68 7.00
CA ILE A 101 -2.58 5.30 5.59
C ILE A 101 -2.96 3.83 5.42
N GLU A 102 -2.37 2.93 6.21
CA GLU A 102 -2.63 1.50 6.19
C GLU A 102 -4.12 1.19 6.34
N ARG A 103 -4.80 1.84 7.30
CA ARG A 103 -6.24 1.68 7.52
C ARG A 103 -7.08 2.10 6.32
N ILE A 104 -6.72 3.20 5.67
CA ILE A 104 -7.42 3.70 4.48
C ILE A 104 -7.26 2.69 3.33
N ILE A 105 -6.02 2.26 3.08
CA ILE A 105 -5.71 1.28 2.04
C ILE A 105 -6.49 -0.02 2.29
N LYS A 106 -6.46 -0.56 3.51
CA LYS A 106 -7.22 -1.76 3.89
C LYS A 106 -8.71 -1.60 3.64
N SER A 107 -9.29 -0.47 4.04
CA SER A 107 -10.73 -0.23 3.87
C SER A 107 -11.16 -0.17 2.41
N GLU A 108 -10.37 0.47 1.54
CA GLU A 108 -10.69 0.56 0.11
C GLU A 108 -10.48 -0.78 -0.60
N ILE A 109 -9.43 -1.53 -0.25
CA ILE A 109 -9.22 -2.87 -0.80
C ILE A 109 -10.39 -3.80 -0.43
N LEU A 110 -10.85 -3.78 0.82
CA LEU A 110 -11.99 -4.59 1.26
C LEU A 110 -13.28 -4.20 0.51
N ASN A 111 -13.47 -2.90 0.27
CA ASN A 111 -14.60 -2.37 -0.49
C ASN A 111 -14.59 -2.90 -1.94
N VAL A 112 -13.45 -2.86 -2.61
CA VAL A 112 -13.31 -3.38 -4.00
C VAL A 112 -13.34 -4.91 -4.02
N ALA A 113 -12.83 -5.58 -2.99
CA ALA A 113 -12.83 -7.03 -2.88
C ALA A 113 -14.24 -7.62 -2.80
N ALA A 114 -15.19 -6.90 -2.18
CA ALA A 114 -16.59 -7.32 -2.09
C ALA A 114 -17.29 -7.37 -3.46
N SER A 115 -16.89 -6.50 -4.40
CA SER A 115 -17.40 -6.49 -5.78
C SER A 115 -16.57 -7.36 -6.73
N MET A 116 -15.50 -7.99 -6.25
CA MET A 116 -14.58 -8.76 -7.06
C MET A 116 -15.29 -9.98 -7.67
N ARG A 117 -15.36 -9.98 -9.01
CA ARG A 117 -15.53 -11.18 -9.83
C ARG A 117 -14.14 -11.64 -10.29
N LYS A 118 -14.03 -12.77 -10.99
CA LYS A 118 -12.72 -13.36 -11.41
C LYS A 118 -11.95 -12.54 -12.47
N ASP A 119 -12.35 -11.31 -12.75
CA ASP A 119 -11.77 -10.47 -13.79
C ASP A 119 -10.63 -9.58 -13.26
N ASP A 120 -9.67 -9.28 -14.14
CA ASP A 120 -8.43 -8.57 -13.82
C ASP A 120 -8.60 -7.06 -13.52
N THR A 121 -9.82 -6.53 -13.66
CA THR A 121 -10.17 -5.12 -13.47
C THR A 121 -9.99 -4.65 -12.02
N PHE A 122 -9.98 -5.60 -11.08
CA PHE A 122 -9.83 -5.37 -9.64
C PHE A 122 -8.61 -4.50 -9.29
N LYS A 123 -7.45 -4.77 -9.90
CA LYS A 123 -6.18 -4.11 -9.52
C LYS A 123 -6.23 -2.62 -9.84
N GLU A 124 -6.74 -2.29 -11.01
CA GLU A 124 -6.85 -0.91 -11.48
C GLU A 124 -7.86 -0.12 -10.65
N GLU A 125 -9.02 -0.73 -10.36
CA GLU A 125 -10.05 -0.09 -9.52
C GLU A 125 -9.55 0.14 -8.08
N ALA A 126 -8.86 -0.84 -7.50
CA ALA A 126 -8.28 -0.72 -6.16
C ALA A 126 -7.25 0.42 -6.12
N VAL A 127 -6.28 0.42 -7.05
CA VAL A 127 -5.27 1.49 -7.12
C VAL A 127 -5.92 2.85 -7.31
N TYR A 128 -6.92 2.97 -8.19
CA TYR A 128 -7.64 4.21 -8.46
C TYR A 128 -8.35 4.75 -7.20
N LYS A 129 -9.17 3.93 -6.53
CA LYS A 129 -9.89 4.36 -5.32
C LYS A 129 -8.93 4.73 -4.19
N ILE A 130 -7.87 3.95 -3.99
CA ILE A 130 -6.86 4.23 -2.98
C ILE A 130 -6.15 5.56 -3.31
N GLN A 131 -5.75 5.77 -4.57
CA GLN A 131 -5.09 7.00 -4.99
C GLN A 131 -5.95 8.25 -4.72
N LEU A 132 -7.25 8.19 -5.01
CA LEU A 132 -8.18 9.28 -4.70
C LEU A 132 -8.15 9.66 -3.20
N ARG A 133 -8.06 8.66 -2.32
CA ARG A 133 -7.99 8.88 -0.86
C ARG A 133 -6.61 9.33 -0.40
N LEU A 134 -5.55 8.95 -1.09
CA LEU A 134 -4.17 9.35 -0.76
C LEU A 134 -3.81 10.77 -1.26
N ASN A 135 -4.48 11.25 -2.31
CA ASN A 135 -4.31 12.61 -2.84
C ASN A 135 -4.47 13.69 -1.77
N GLN A 136 -5.41 13.52 -0.83
CA GLN A 136 -5.63 14.49 0.26
C GLN A 136 -4.42 14.61 1.21
N PHE A 137 -3.55 13.60 1.25
CA PHE A 137 -2.30 13.60 2.02
C PHE A 137 -1.09 13.94 1.16
N GLY A 138 -1.28 14.27 -0.12
CA GLY A 138 -0.19 14.55 -1.04
C GLY A 138 0.69 13.34 -1.33
N LEU A 139 0.13 12.12 -1.28
CA LEU A 139 0.83 10.88 -1.57
C LEU A 139 0.39 10.31 -2.92
N ILE A 140 1.37 9.82 -3.69
CA ILE A 140 1.13 9.15 -4.97
C ILE A 140 1.68 7.73 -4.89
N ILE A 141 0.87 6.77 -5.34
CA ILE A 141 1.26 5.39 -5.56
C ILE A 141 2.05 5.35 -6.86
N TYR A 142 3.31 4.91 -6.78
CA TYR A 142 4.14 4.74 -7.97
C TYR A 142 4.33 3.28 -8.34
N ASP A 143 4.08 2.37 -7.39
CA ASP A 143 4.14 0.92 -7.61
C ASP A 143 3.14 0.22 -6.68
N ALA A 144 2.47 -0.79 -7.21
CA ALA A 144 1.50 -1.59 -6.49
C ALA A 144 1.57 -3.04 -6.98
N PHE A 145 1.90 -3.94 -6.07
CA PHE A 145 2.03 -5.36 -6.34
C PHE A 145 0.94 -6.14 -5.61
N PHE A 146 0.20 -6.98 -6.32
CA PHE A 146 -0.92 -7.74 -5.78
C PHE A 146 -0.65 -9.24 -5.91
N GLU A 147 -0.70 -9.94 -4.78
CA GLU A 147 -0.68 -11.40 -4.68
C GLU A 147 -2.01 -11.86 -4.09
N GLN A 148 -2.83 -12.52 -4.91
CA GLN A 148 -4.02 -13.18 -4.41
C GLN A 148 -3.63 -14.58 -3.93
N VAL A 149 -3.92 -14.86 -2.66
CA VAL A 149 -3.76 -16.19 -2.07
C VAL A 149 -5.17 -16.74 -1.81
N ILE A 150 -5.60 -17.64 -2.67
CA ILE A 150 -6.86 -18.36 -2.47
C ILE A 150 -6.57 -19.53 -1.53
N ASP A 151 -6.83 -19.38 -0.23
CA ASP A 151 -7.09 -20.53 0.64
C ASP A 151 -7.85 -20.12 1.90
N VAL A 152 -9.03 -20.70 2.11
CA VAL A 152 -9.66 -20.74 3.44
C VAL A 152 -10.37 -22.09 3.72
N HIS A 153 -10.81 -22.91 2.75
CA HIS A 153 -11.39 -24.24 3.06
C HIS A 153 -11.41 -25.34 1.94
N THR A 154 -10.76 -25.18 0.78
CA THR A 154 -10.89 -26.15 -0.33
C THR A 154 -9.89 -27.31 -0.32
N SER A 155 -9.16 -27.53 0.78
CA SER A 155 -8.24 -28.68 0.91
C SER A 155 -8.68 -29.71 1.96
N LYS A 156 -9.86 -29.57 2.58
CA LYS A 156 -10.31 -30.50 3.65
C LYS A 156 -11.72 -31.11 3.54
N SER A 157 -12.44 -31.00 2.43
CA SER A 157 -13.78 -31.63 2.32
C SER A 157 -14.11 -32.37 1.03
N TRP A 158 -13.15 -32.60 0.12
CA TRP A 158 -13.37 -33.42 -1.09
C TRP A 158 -12.74 -34.82 -1.04
N ILE A 159 -12.24 -35.25 0.12
CA ILE A 159 -11.86 -36.65 0.38
C ILE A 159 -12.65 -37.09 1.62
N GLY A 160 -13.88 -37.51 1.42
CA GLY A 160 -14.71 -37.94 2.54
C GLY A 160 -16.15 -38.29 2.21
N ASP A 161 -16.47 -38.58 0.94
CA ASP A 161 -17.74 -39.24 0.62
C ASP A 161 -17.65 -39.98 -0.71
N SER A 162 -17.07 -41.19 -0.65
CA SER A 162 -17.52 -42.29 -1.49
C SER A 162 -17.00 -43.61 -0.91
N THR A 163 -17.93 -44.46 -0.46
CA THR A 163 -17.85 -45.95 -0.45
C THR A 163 -16.81 -46.57 0.52
N LEU A 164 -17.11 -47.43 1.51
CA LEU A 164 -18.13 -48.47 1.62
C LEU A 164 -18.46 -48.77 3.11
N VAL A 165 -19.74 -48.82 3.41
CA VAL A 165 -20.26 -49.83 4.36
C VAL A 165 -19.94 -51.19 3.75
N SER A 166 -19.05 -51.96 4.36
CA SER A 166 -19.05 -53.42 4.27
C SER A 166 -18.23 -54.02 5.42
N LYS A 167 -18.85 -55.05 5.99
CA LYS A 167 -18.54 -55.74 7.24
C LYS A 167 -17.24 -56.57 7.16
N ASN A 168 -16.89 -57.19 8.30
CA ASN A 168 -16.08 -58.42 8.49
C ASN A 168 -14.68 -58.15 9.07
N ALA A 169 -14.47 -58.27 10.38
CA ALA A 169 -14.15 -59.52 11.11
C ALA A 169 -12.72 -60.05 10.87
N LYS A 170 -11.83 -59.72 11.82
CA LYS A 170 -10.85 -60.61 12.48
C LYS A 170 -10.34 -61.84 11.68
N LEU A 171 -9.07 -61.86 11.29
CA LEU A 171 -8.22 -63.06 11.44
C LEU A 171 -6.71 -62.76 11.38
N ASN A 172 -6.05 -63.20 12.43
CA ASN A 172 -4.63 -63.44 12.74
C ASN A 172 -3.64 -63.74 11.58
N GLY A 173 -2.35 -63.45 11.79
CA GLY A 173 -1.28 -64.27 11.19
C GLY A 173 0.10 -63.64 11.00
N ALA A 174 1.01 -63.92 11.94
CA ALA A 174 2.43 -64.29 11.76
C ALA A 174 3.47 -63.36 11.06
N LYS A 175 4.47 -62.98 11.87
CA LYS A 175 5.94 -63.01 11.69
C LYS A 175 6.57 -62.83 10.28
N ASN A 176 7.57 -61.95 10.19
CA ASN A 176 9.00 -62.35 10.15
C ASN A 176 9.97 -61.15 10.16
N GLU A 177 11.02 -61.28 10.98
CA GLU A 177 12.29 -60.53 10.90
C GLU A 177 13.02 -60.81 9.57
N ASN A 178 13.77 -59.83 9.06
CA ASN A 178 15.23 -59.93 8.93
C ASN A 178 15.90 -58.67 8.32
N GLN A 179 16.86 -58.15 9.09
CA GLN A 179 18.23 -57.74 8.73
C GLN A 179 18.53 -56.58 7.73
N VAL A 180 19.20 -55.58 8.30
CA VAL A 180 20.17 -54.57 7.77
C VAL A 180 21.53 -55.31 7.54
N PRO A 181 22.53 -54.92 6.70
CA PRO A 181 23.07 -53.56 6.47
C PRO A 181 23.63 -53.21 5.07
N SER A 182 23.87 -51.90 4.82
CA SER A 182 25.22 -51.30 4.61
C SER A 182 25.24 -50.05 3.70
N ASN A 183 25.67 -48.93 4.31
CA ASN A 183 26.74 -48.00 3.93
C ASN A 183 26.70 -47.09 2.66
N ASP A 184 26.96 -45.81 2.96
CA ASP A 184 27.87 -44.86 2.29
C ASP A 184 27.35 -43.75 1.34
N VAL A 185 27.44 -42.51 1.88
CA VAL A 185 28.18 -41.34 1.33
C VAL A 185 27.43 -40.27 0.47
N GLU A 186 27.57 -39.02 0.95
CA GLU A 186 27.53 -37.69 0.30
C GLU A 186 26.21 -37.08 -0.26
N GLY A 187 25.88 -35.87 0.23
CA GLY A 187 25.15 -34.83 -0.54
C GLY A 187 26.12 -33.75 -1.03
N PRO A 188 25.69 -32.53 -1.44
CA PRO A 188 24.37 -32.07 -1.87
C PRO A 188 24.41 -31.29 -3.22
N ALA A 189 23.26 -31.09 -3.91
CA ALA A 189 23.13 -29.96 -4.86
C ALA A 189 21.66 -29.63 -5.18
N SER A 190 21.19 -28.52 -4.60
CA SER A 190 19.98 -27.81 -4.97
C SER A 190 20.18 -27.06 -6.30
N THR A 191 19.50 -27.48 -7.35
CA THR A 191 19.48 -26.71 -8.61
C THR A 191 18.37 -25.66 -8.55
N THR A 192 18.83 -24.42 -8.55
CA THR A 192 18.08 -23.17 -8.65
C THR A 192 17.38 -23.08 -10.01
N ASN A 193 16.05 -22.94 -10.02
CA ASN A 193 15.33 -22.56 -11.24
C ASN A 193 15.01 -21.05 -11.21
N LYS A 194 15.74 -20.32 -12.04
CA LYS A 194 15.55 -18.90 -12.35
C LYS A 194 14.45 -18.80 -13.40
N ASN A 195 13.33 -18.14 -13.09
CA ASN A 195 12.37 -17.67 -14.09
C ASN A 195 12.13 -16.18 -13.80
N LEU A 196 12.84 -15.31 -14.52
CA LEU A 196 12.41 -14.67 -15.78
C LEU A 196 11.35 -13.59 -15.52
N VAL A 197 11.85 -12.37 -15.32
CA VAL A 197 11.09 -11.12 -15.25
C VAL A 197 10.51 -10.81 -16.63
N PRO A 198 9.19 -10.62 -16.80
CA PRO A 198 8.67 -10.06 -18.04
C PRO A 198 8.78 -8.53 -18.02
N ALA A 199 9.44 -8.02 -19.05
CA ALA A 199 9.56 -6.61 -19.37
C ALA A 199 8.20 -6.03 -19.81
N GLN A 200 7.42 -5.50 -18.87
CA GLN A 200 6.19 -4.75 -19.18
C GLN A 200 6.01 -3.60 -18.18
N ALA A 201 6.92 -2.63 -18.21
CA ALA A 201 6.83 -1.42 -17.38
C ALA A 201 7.37 -0.17 -18.10
N ARG A 202 6.96 0.05 -19.35
CA ARG A 202 7.32 1.27 -20.11
C ARG A 202 6.15 1.99 -20.81
N SER A 203 4.89 1.62 -20.57
CA SER A 203 3.76 2.16 -21.34
C SER A 203 2.74 3.01 -20.58
N MET A 204 2.92 3.31 -19.28
CA MET A 204 1.90 4.04 -18.51
C MET A 204 2.10 5.57 -18.40
N TYR A 205 3.17 6.13 -18.97
CA TYR A 205 3.37 7.58 -18.99
C TYR A 205 3.09 8.17 -20.37
N GLN A 206 1.80 8.28 -20.71
CA GLN A 206 1.30 9.25 -21.69
C GLN A 206 -0.24 9.33 -21.55
N MET A 207 -0.70 10.15 -20.62
CA MET A 207 -2.07 10.70 -20.67
C MET A 207 -2.01 12.02 -21.46
N PRO A 208 -2.93 12.27 -22.41
CA PRO A 208 -2.91 13.45 -23.26
C PRO A 208 -3.30 14.71 -22.47
N VAL A 209 -2.54 15.79 -22.66
CA VAL A 209 -2.90 17.14 -22.24
C VAL A 209 -4.02 17.63 -23.16
N THR A 210 -5.26 17.64 -22.69
CA THR A 210 -6.34 18.34 -23.39
C THR A 210 -6.22 19.83 -23.11
N SER A 211 -5.67 20.57 -24.08
CA SER A 211 -5.77 22.02 -24.14
C SER A 211 -7.20 22.42 -24.50
N ASN A 212 -7.97 22.91 -23.54
CA ASN A 212 -9.21 23.64 -23.84
C ASN A 212 -9.09 25.08 -23.34
N ASN A 213 -8.79 25.93 -24.32
CA ASN A 213 -8.98 27.37 -24.31
C ASN A 213 -10.47 27.67 -24.12
N VAL A 214 -10.85 28.31 -23.00
CA VAL A 214 -12.14 29.01 -22.90
C VAL A 214 -11.92 30.33 -22.19
N ASN A 215 -12.34 31.37 -22.90
CA ASN A 215 -12.22 32.77 -22.59
C ASN A 215 -12.84 33.17 -21.24
N SER A 216 -12.25 34.21 -20.69
CA SER A 216 -12.72 35.01 -19.57
C SER A 216 -14.18 35.45 -19.72
N THR A 217 -14.97 35.22 -18.68
CA THR A 217 -16.09 36.11 -18.32
C THR A 217 -16.26 36.07 -16.81
N VAL A 218 -16.06 37.24 -16.21
CA VAL A 218 -16.30 37.55 -14.81
C VAL A 218 -17.81 37.52 -14.57
N VAL A 219 -18.28 36.73 -13.60
CA VAL A 219 -19.59 36.94 -12.99
C VAL A 219 -19.40 36.89 -11.48
N SER A 220 -19.47 38.07 -10.87
CA SER A 220 -19.60 38.25 -9.43
C SER A 220 -20.90 37.60 -8.96
N VAL A 221 -20.82 36.79 -7.90
CA VAL A 221 -22.00 36.30 -7.19
C VAL A 221 -21.89 36.79 -5.74
N ASP A 222 -22.77 37.72 -5.41
CA ASP A 222 -22.98 38.25 -4.06
C ASP A 222 -23.47 37.14 -3.13
N ILE A 223 -22.81 37.02 -1.96
CA ILE A 223 -23.25 36.16 -0.87
C ILE A 223 -24.21 36.96 0.00
N GLN A 224 -25.51 36.68 -0.13
CA GLN A 224 -26.53 37.23 0.75
C GLN A 224 -26.71 36.31 1.97
N CYS A 225 -26.41 36.84 3.15
CA CYS A 225 -26.65 36.20 4.44
C CYS A 225 -28.16 36.01 4.68
N CYS A 226 -28.56 34.81 5.08
CA CYS A 226 -29.88 34.57 5.65
C CYS A 226 -29.73 34.24 7.14
N ASN A 227 -30.25 35.16 7.97
CA ASN A 227 -30.65 34.89 9.34
C ASN A 227 -31.97 34.08 9.32
N GLY A 228 -32.06 33.12 10.23
CA GLY A 228 -33.27 32.37 10.56
C GLY A 228 -33.02 31.57 11.82
#